data_AF-A0A6N7FPY5-F1
#
_entry.id   AF-A0A6N7FPY5-F1
#
_cell.length_a   1.000
_cell.length_b   1.000
_cell.length_c   1.000
_cell.angle_alpha   90.00
_cell.angle_beta   90.00
_cell.angle_gamma   90.00
#
_symmetry.space_group_name_H-M   'P 1'
#
loop_
_entity.id
_entity.type
_entity.pdbx_description
1 polymer ?
#
loop_
_entity_poly.entity_id
_entity_poly.type
_entity_poly.pdbx_seq_one_letter_code
_entity_poly.pdbx_strand_id
1 'polypeptide(L)'
;MITSVDTSRNHDNAANTAAPPELLFAWGEWWDQAACRVPESSMTDLFFSDELHDIAAAKRICADCPVLAPCLEGAIARQEPWGVWGGQLFLNGRILASKRRRGRPPKTPRPEDQLPEVPIPEHLRHVEILRTA
;
A
#
# COMPACT_ATOMS: atom_id res chain seq x y z
N MET A 1 39.45 36.88 38.52
CA MET A 1 39.05 36.65 37.12
C MET A 1 37.90 35.67 37.14
N ILE A 2 36.70 36.17 36.85
CA ILE A 2 35.44 35.41 36.87
C ILE A 2 35.04 35.25 35.40
N THR A 3 34.85 34.03 34.92
CA THR A 3 34.18 33.74 33.65
C THR A 3 33.24 32.57 33.93
N SER A 4 31.98 32.89 34.25
CA SER A 4 30.84 32.88 33.32
C SER A 4 30.26 31.47 33.20
N VAL A 5 29.05 31.34 33.74
CA VAL A 5 28.12 30.25 33.49
C VAL A 5 27.81 30.17 32.00
N ASP A 6 27.77 28.96 31.44
CA ASP A 6 26.92 28.69 30.29
C ASP A 6 26.18 27.37 30.47
N THR A 7 24.87 27.49 30.43
CA THR A 7 23.88 26.43 30.44
C THR A 7 23.74 25.92 29.03
N SER A 8 24.19 24.69 28.76
CA SER A 8 23.61 23.92 27.65
C SER A 8 23.46 22.46 28.01
N ARG A 9 22.24 22.21 28.47
CA ARG A 9 21.50 20.95 28.45
C ARG A 9 21.57 20.38 27.02
N ASN A 10 22.54 19.50 26.76
CA ASN A 10 22.61 18.81 25.48
C ASN A 10 21.52 17.73 25.46
N HIS A 11 20.48 18.02 24.69
CA HIS A 11 19.36 17.14 24.43
C HIS A 11 19.84 15.90 23.66
N ASP A 12 19.16 14.81 23.96
CA ASP A 12 19.17 13.51 23.33
C ASP A 12 19.51 13.51 21.82
N ASN A 13 20.47 12.69 21.42
CA ASN A 13 20.56 12.17 20.05
C ASN A 13 20.92 10.68 20.09
N ALA A 14 20.08 9.91 20.76
CA ALA A 14 20.04 8.46 20.67
C ALA A 14 19.25 8.05 19.41
N ALA A 15 19.84 8.14 18.22
CA ALA A 15 19.22 7.58 17.00
C ALA A 15 20.19 7.22 15.87
N ASN A 16 21.51 7.16 16.11
CA ASN A 16 22.45 6.54 15.16
C ASN A 16 22.89 5.19 15.70
N THR A 17 22.00 4.21 15.64
CA THR A 17 22.35 2.80 15.69
C THR A 17 21.88 2.18 14.39
N ALA A 18 22.82 1.95 13.48
CA ALA A 18 22.59 1.22 12.25
C ALA A 18 21.91 -0.11 12.58
N ALA A 19 20.79 -0.39 11.91
CA ALA A 19 20.11 -1.67 12.04
C ALA A 19 21.09 -2.83 11.73
N PRO A 20 21.09 -3.92 12.52
CA PRO A 20 22.01 -5.05 12.30
C PRO A 20 21.88 -5.64 10.88
N PRO A 21 22.97 -6.15 10.28
CA PRO A 21 23.03 -6.58 8.87
C PRO A 21 22.07 -7.73 8.50
N GLU A 22 21.53 -8.42 9.50
CA GLU A 22 20.49 -9.47 9.36
C GLU A 22 19.12 -8.85 9.04
N LEU A 23 18.95 -7.56 9.36
CA LEU A 23 17.81 -6.71 9.01
C LEU A 23 18.03 -5.95 7.70
N LEU A 24 19.01 -6.29 6.85
CA LEU A 24 19.11 -5.76 5.49
C LEU A 24 18.62 -6.76 4.43
N PHE A 25 18.65 -8.07 4.73
CA PHE A 25 18.14 -9.13 3.84
C PHE A 25 16.60 -9.30 3.94
N ALA A 26 16.02 -9.10 5.14
CA ALA A 26 14.59 -9.32 5.39
C ALA A 26 13.62 -8.33 4.70
N TRP A 27 14.09 -7.17 4.22
CA TRP A 27 13.22 -6.16 3.59
C TRP A 27 12.91 -6.44 2.11
N GLY A 28 13.66 -7.36 1.47
CA GLY A 28 13.52 -7.73 0.06
C GLY A 28 12.96 -9.14 -0.20
N GLU A 29 12.93 -10.03 0.79
CA GLU A 29 12.56 -11.44 0.63
C GLU A 29 11.04 -11.68 0.53
N TRP A 30 10.22 -10.81 1.09
CA TRP A 30 8.77 -10.99 1.01
C TRP A 30 8.26 -10.81 -0.42
N TRP A 31 8.89 -9.95 -1.23
CA TRP A 31 8.48 -9.77 -2.62
C TRP A 31 8.65 -11.05 -3.44
N ASP A 32 9.57 -11.93 -3.07
CA ASP A 32 9.77 -13.20 -3.77
C ASP A 32 8.55 -14.13 -3.72
N GLN A 33 7.70 -13.94 -2.71
CA GLN A 33 6.47 -14.70 -2.49
C GLN A 33 5.22 -13.98 -3.02
N ALA A 34 5.37 -12.80 -3.64
CA ALA A 34 4.23 -12.06 -4.16
C ALA A 34 3.57 -12.79 -5.33
N ALA A 35 2.26 -13.04 -5.24
CA ALA A 35 1.51 -13.72 -6.30
C ALA A 35 1.54 -12.98 -7.65
N CYS A 36 1.72 -11.66 -7.62
CA CYS A 36 1.87 -10.83 -8.83
C CYS A 36 3.29 -10.82 -9.40
N ARG A 37 4.27 -11.40 -8.70
CA ARG A 37 5.64 -11.54 -9.20
C ARG A 37 5.69 -12.70 -10.19
N VAL A 38 5.31 -12.42 -11.43
CA VAL A 38 5.52 -13.32 -12.56
C VAL A 38 6.41 -12.63 -13.60
N PRO A 39 7.16 -13.38 -14.42
CA PRO A 39 8.05 -12.81 -15.43
C PRO A 39 7.31 -12.16 -16.62
N GLU A 40 5.97 -12.14 -16.61
CA GLU A 40 5.14 -11.58 -17.68
C GLU A 40 4.94 -10.08 -17.51
N SER A 41 5.15 -9.31 -18.59
CA SER A 41 4.94 -7.85 -18.60
C SER A 41 3.47 -7.43 -18.44
N SER A 42 2.53 -8.36 -18.62
CA SER A 42 1.08 -8.13 -18.54
C SER A 42 0.59 -7.75 -17.14
N MET A 43 1.31 -8.11 -16.08
CA MET A 43 0.92 -7.78 -14.70
C MET A 43 0.98 -6.29 -14.41
N THR A 44 1.94 -5.56 -14.97
CA THR A 44 2.04 -4.12 -14.76
C THR A 44 0.78 -3.43 -15.28
N ASP A 45 0.39 -3.71 -16.51
CA ASP A 45 -0.80 -3.11 -17.11
C ASP A 45 -2.06 -3.40 -16.30
N LEU A 46 -2.17 -4.62 -15.73
CA LEU A 46 -3.29 -5.03 -14.90
C LEU A 46 -3.37 -4.26 -13.57
N PHE A 47 -2.29 -4.23 -12.80
CA PHE A 47 -2.25 -3.65 -11.46
C PHE A 47 -2.32 -2.12 -11.47
N PHE A 48 -1.94 -1.53 -12.58
CA PHE A 48 -1.98 -0.10 -12.83
C PHE A 48 -3.08 0.28 -13.83
N SER A 49 -4.06 -0.60 -14.09
CA SER A 49 -5.15 -0.26 -15.01
C SER A 49 -6.15 0.72 -14.39
N ASP A 50 -6.73 1.53 -15.25
CA ASP A 50 -7.87 2.38 -14.91
C ASP A 50 -9.22 1.68 -15.15
N GLU A 51 -9.22 0.50 -15.77
CA GLU A 51 -10.42 -0.25 -16.13
C GLU A 51 -10.91 -1.16 -15.01
N LEU A 52 -12.24 -1.19 -14.79
CA LEU A 52 -12.82 -1.95 -13.67
C LEU A 52 -12.53 -3.46 -13.72
N HIS A 53 -12.47 -4.04 -14.91
CA HIS A 53 -12.24 -5.47 -15.08
C HIS A 53 -10.81 -5.86 -14.69
N ASP A 54 -9.83 -5.04 -15.05
CA ASP A 54 -8.42 -5.22 -14.70
C ASP A 54 -8.19 -5.00 -13.21
N ILE A 55 -8.77 -3.93 -12.65
CA ILE A 55 -8.72 -3.68 -11.20
C ILE A 55 -9.32 -4.87 -10.45
N ALA A 56 -10.46 -5.40 -10.90
CA ALA A 56 -11.06 -6.56 -10.29
C ALA A 56 -10.16 -7.80 -10.37
N ALA A 57 -9.49 -8.03 -11.49
CA ALA A 57 -8.53 -9.12 -11.66
C ALA A 57 -7.30 -8.94 -10.76
N ALA A 58 -6.70 -7.76 -10.68
CA ALA A 58 -5.59 -7.46 -9.78
C ALA A 58 -5.97 -7.70 -8.31
N LYS A 59 -7.15 -7.24 -7.88
CA LYS A 59 -7.65 -7.49 -6.51
C LYS A 59 -7.84 -8.99 -6.24
N ARG A 60 -8.32 -9.80 -7.21
CA ARG A 60 -8.41 -11.26 -7.06
C ARG A 60 -7.05 -11.92 -6.86
N ILE A 61 -6.02 -11.47 -7.59
CA ILE A 61 -4.64 -11.95 -7.40
C ILE A 61 -4.15 -11.65 -5.99
N CYS A 62 -4.48 -10.47 -5.46
CA CYS A 62 -4.11 -10.12 -4.09
C CYS A 62 -4.85 -10.92 -3.03
N ALA A 63 -6.09 -11.37 -3.26
CA ALA A 63 -6.96 -11.96 -2.24
C ALA A 63 -6.31 -13.14 -1.50
N ASP A 64 -5.53 -13.95 -2.21
CA ASP A 64 -4.82 -15.13 -1.67
C ASP A 64 -3.30 -14.91 -1.57
N CYS A 65 -2.81 -13.68 -1.74
CA CYS A 65 -1.38 -13.38 -1.76
C CYS A 65 -0.78 -13.43 -0.35
N PRO A 66 0.26 -14.26 -0.10
CA PRO A 66 0.83 -14.45 1.24
C PRO A 66 1.48 -13.18 1.81
N VAL A 67 1.80 -12.22 0.95
CA VAL A 67 2.48 -10.98 1.31
C VAL A 67 1.61 -9.74 1.13
N LEU A 68 0.27 -9.93 1.16
CA LEU A 68 -0.71 -8.84 1.11
C LEU A 68 -0.43 -7.77 2.16
N ALA A 69 -0.20 -8.16 3.42
CA ALA A 69 0.00 -7.23 4.53
C ALA A 69 1.24 -6.33 4.37
N PRO A 70 2.47 -6.85 4.21
CA PRO A 70 3.64 -6.00 3.99
C PRO A 70 3.56 -5.19 2.69
N CYS A 71 2.88 -5.72 1.65
CA CYS A 71 2.62 -4.97 0.42
C CYS A 71 1.73 -3.75 0.68
N LEU A 72 0.62 -3.93 1.40
CA LEU A 72 -0.30 -2.84 1.74
C LEU A 72 0.36 -1.81 2.65
N GLU A 73 1.10 -2.25 3.67
CA GLU A 73 1.82 -1.37 4.59
C GLU A 73 2.83 -0.49 3.84
N GLY A 74 3.62 -1.08 2.94
CA GLY A 74 4.55 -0.34 2.10
C GLY A 74 3.85 0.69 1.21
N ALA A 75 2.72 0.33 0.59
CA ALA A 75 1.97 1.24 -0.26
C ALA A 75 1.37 2.43 0.52
N ILE A 76 0.86 2.15 1.72
CA ILE A 76 0.37 3.16 2.66
C ILE A 76 1.50 4.11 3.08
N ALA A 77 2.68 3.58 3.42
CA ALA A 77 3.83 4.36 3.85
C ALA A 77 4.35 5.30 2.74
N ARG A 78 4.35 4.82 1.49
CA ARG A 78 4.76 5.61 0.31
C ARG A 78 3.67 6.53 -0.24
N GLN A 79 2.46 6.45 0.31
CA GLN A 79 1.28 7.14 -0.20
C GLN A 79 1.10 6.90 -1.71
N GLU A 80 1.09 5.63 -2.10
CA GLU A 80 1.08 5.26 -3.52
C GLU A 80 0.01 6.04 -4.30
N PRO A 81 0.39 6.73 -5.39
CA PRO A 81 -0.51 7.67 -6.04
C PRO A 81 -1.66 6.98 -6.75
N TRP A 82 -1.50 5.72 -7.15
CA TRP A 82 -2.48 4.97 -7.94
C TRP A 82 -2.17 3.46 -8.00
N GLY A 83 -3.14 2.69 -8.47
CA GLY A 83 -3.01 1.24 -8.72
C GLY A 83 -3.52 0.37 -7.59
N VAL A 84 -3.48 -0.95 -7.79
CA VAL A 84 -3.85 -1.93 -6.77
C VAL A 84 -2.61 -2.37 -5.99
N TRP A 85 -2.67 -2.24 -4.67
CA TRP A 85 -1.58 -2.63 -3.76
C TRP A 85 -2.16 -3.37 -2.55
N GLY A 86 -1.62 -4.55 -2.24
CA GLY A 86 -2.10 -5.35 -1.11
C GLY A 86 -3.63 -5.56 -1.10
N GLY A 87 -4.21 -5.72 -2.29
CA GLY A 87 -5.65 -5.91 -2.49
C GLY A 87 -6.50 -4.63 -2.43
N GLN A 88 -5.90 -3.46 -2.18
CA GLN A 88 -6.60 -2.18 -2.09
C GLN A 88 -6.33 -1.32 -3.31
N LEU A 89 -7.34 -0.59 -3.78
CA LEU A 89 -7.19 0.37 -4.87
C LEU A 89 -6.76 1.72 -4.31
N PHE A 90 -5.66 2.27 -4.81
CA PHE A 90 -5.15 3.59 -4.45
C PHE A 90 -5.51 4.65 -5.49
N LEU A 91 -5.78 5.86 -5.02
CA LEU A 91 -5.85 7.08 -5.81
C LEU A 91 -5.46 8.27 -4.95
N ASN A 92 -4.49 9.08 -5.41
CA ASN A 92 -3.96 10.24 -4.70
C ASN A 92 -3.52 9.92 -3.26
N GLY A 93 -2.87 8.77 -3.05
CA GLY A 93 -2.40 8.33 -1.73
C GLY A 93 -3.51 7.88 -0.76
N ARG A 94 -4.74 7.68 -1.27
CA ARG A 94 -5.91 7.26 -0.51
C ARG A 94 -6.44 5.92 -1.01
N ILE A 95 -6.96 5.11 -0.11
CA ILE A 95 -7.63 3.85 -0.46
C ILE A 95 -9.05 4.16 -0.91
N LEU A 96 -9.47 3.53 -2.01
CA LEU A 96 -10.82 3.60 -2.56
C LEU A 96 -11.53 2.27 -2.37
N ALA A 97 -12.64 2.28 -1.64
CA ALA A 97 -13.50 1.10 -1.49
C ALA A 97 -14.19 0.70 -2.80
N SER A 98 -14.50 1.67 -3.66
CA SER A 98 -15.14 1.43 -4.95
C SER A 98 -14.69 2.43 -6.01
N LYS A 99 -14.78 2.02 -7.28
CA LYS A 99 -14.55 2.88 -8.45
C LYS A 99 -15.76 2.81 -9.36
N ARG A 100 -16.21 3.97 -9.86
CA ARG A 100 -17.29 4.05 -10.84
C ARG A 100 -16.71 4.06 -12.25
N ARG A 101 -17.45 3.56 -13.23
CA ARG A 101 -17.08 3.73 -14.63
C ARG A 101 -17.07 5.19 -15.04
N ARG A 102 -16.23 5.49 -16.02
CA ARG A 102 -16.28 6.76 -16.75
C ARG A 102 -17.62 6.86 -17.50
N GLY A 103 -18.15 8.08 -17.62
CA GLY A 103 -19.39 8.36 -18.34
C GLY A 103 -20.65 8.36 -17.48
N ARG A 104 -21.81 8.39 -18.14
CA ARG A 104 -23.12 8.45 -17.47
C ARG A 104 -23.37 7.14 -16.72
N PRO A 105 -23.75 7.18 -15.43
CA PRO A 105 -24.14 5.98 -14.71
C PRO A 105 -25.27 5.22 -15.42
N PRO A 106 -25.17 3.89 -15.57
CA PRO A 106 -26.25 3.10 -16.13
C PRO A 106 -27.46 3.12 -15.18
N LYS A 107 -28.66 2.98 -15.73
CA LYS A 107 -29.91 2.91 -14.93
C LYS A 107 -29.92 1.69 -14.00
N THR A 108 -29.27 0.62 -14.42
CA THR A 108 -29.11 -0.62 -13.65
C THR A 108 -27.62 -0.89 -13.44
N PRO A 109 -27.15 -1.10 -12.21
CA PRO A 109 -25.77 -1.50 -11.95
C PRO A 109 -25.51 -2.85 -12.62
N ARG A 110 -24.35 -3.00 -13.24
CA ARG A 110 -23.96 -4.27 -13.81
C ARG A 110 -23.12 -5.05 -12.80
N PRO A 111 -23.32 -6.36 -12.63
CA PRO A 111 -22.54 -7.15 -11.68
C PRO A 111 -21.03 -7.05 -11.90
N GLU A 112 -20.57 -6.95 -13.16
CA GLU A 112 -19.15 -6.80 -13.49
C GLU A 112 -18.53 -5.45 -13.07
N ASP A 113 -19.37 -4.47 -12.70
CA ASP A 113 -18.91 -3.18 -12.19
C ASP A 113 -18.55 -3.25 -10.69
N GLN A 114 -18.88 -4.35 -10.01
CA GLN A 114 -18.56 -4.57 -8.61
C GLN A 114 -17.13 -5.12 -8.49
N LEU A 115 -16.27 -4.37 -7.80
CA LEU A 115 -14.92 -4.82 -7.48
C LEU A 115 -14.98 -5.84 -6.32
N PRO A 116 -14.18 -6.91 -6.37
CA PRO A 116 -14.10 -7.86 -5.26
C PRO A 116 -13.58 -7.14 -4.01
N GLU A 117 -14.14 -7.47 -2.87
CA GLU A 117 -13.67 -6.99 -1.58
C GLU A 117 -12.53 -7.89 -1.10
N VAL A 118 -11.38 -7.27 -0.80
CA VAL A 118 -10.25 -7.96 -0.19
C VAL A 118 -10.11 -7.37 1.21
N PRO A 119 -10.24 -8.19 2.27
CA PRO A 119 -10.29 -7.68 3.64
C PRO A 119 -8.95 -7.07 4.02
N ILE A 120 -9.01 -5.90 4.66
CA ILE A 120 -7.81 -5.22 5.17
C ILE A 120 -7.32 -5.94 6.43
N PRO A 121 -6.00 -6.26 6.52
CA PRO A 121 -5.41 -6.84 7.72
C PRO A 121 -5.77 -6.03 8.97
N GLU A 122 -6.11 -6.71 10.06
CA GLU A 122 -6.66 -6.09 11.27
C GLU A 122 -5.81 -4.92 11.80
N HIS A 123 -4.49 -5.11 11.84
CA HIS A 123 -3.54 -4.10 12.32
C HIS A 123 -3.46 -2.85 11.43
N LEU A 124 -3.93 -2.91 10.18
CA LEU A 124 -3.92 -1.78 9.24
C LEU A 124 -5.26 -1.03 9.14
N ARG A 125 -6.34 -1.57 9.71
CA ARG A 125 -7.69 -0.96 9.62
C ARG A 125 -7.73 0.46 10.18
N HIS A 126 -7.02 0.73 11.27
CA HIS A 126 -6.97 2.07 11.88
C HIS A 126 -6.28 3.10 10.97
N VAL A 127 -5.26 2.68 10.25
CA VAL A 127 -4.50 3.54 9.34
C VAL A 127 -5.31 3.86 8.10
N GLU A 128 -6.08 2.89 7.62
CA GLU A 128 -7.00 3.03 6.48
C GLU A 128 -8.13 4.02 6.76
N ILE A 129 -8.79 3.95 7.93
CA ILE A 129 -9.88 4.89 8.29
C ILE A 129 -9.45 6.36 8.14
N LEU A 130 -8.18 6.68 8.41
CA LEU A 130 -7.64 8.04 8.27
C LEU A 130 -7.33 8.44 6.81
N ARG A 131 -7.27 7.47 5.90
CA ARG A 131 -6.76 7.62 4.53
C ARG A 131 -7.78 7.27 3.45
N THR A 132 -8.97 6.80 3.78
CA THR A 132 -10.04 6.52 2.80
C THR A 132 -10.69 7.82 2.30
N ALA A 133 -11.01 7.89 1.00
CA ALA A 133 -11.62 9.06 0.34
C ALA A 133 -13.15 8.97 0.24
#